data_AF-A0A950HAN7-F1
#
_entry.id   AF-A0A950HAN7-F1
#
_cell.length_a   1.000
_cell.length_b   1.000
_cell.length_c   1.000
_cell.angle_alpha   90.00
_cell.angle_beta   90.00
_cell.angle_gamma   90.00
#
_symmetry.space_group_name_H-M   'P 1'
#
loop_
_entity.id
_entity.type
_entity.pdbx_description
1 polymer ?
#
loop_
_entity_poly.entity_id
_entity_poly.type
_entity_poly.pdbx_seq_one_letter_code
_entity_poly.pdbx_strand_id
1 'polypeptide(L)'
;MLEVDAELALHQVTPELVEALGLLAPFGMDNPQPVFATRAVRLLEPPRIVKDRHLKLKLGSTARRDAPDGRFSWRQSVAYQATAWRMAERAVAEQLVSGDVLDIAYTVGQNEHPDFGGLELTLCDFERQANAPTPPPRSRAESA
;
A
#
# COMPACT_ATOMS: atom_id res chain seq x y z
N MET A 1 -17.41 3.11 -3.74
CA MET A 1 -17.14 1.67 -3.76
C MET A 1 -16.07 1.50 -4.82
N LEU A 2 -14.84 1.12 -4.45
CA LEU A 2 -13.83 0.84 -5.46
C LEU A 2 -14.14 -0.50 -6.12
N GLU A 3 -14.19 -0.51 -7.43
CA GLU A 3 -14.19 -1.72 -8.23
C GLU A 3 -12.77 -2.28 -8.19
N VAL A 4 -12.57 -3.26 -7.32
CA VAL A 4 -11.34 -4.05 -7.26
C VAL A 4 -11.61 -5.32 -8.07
N ASP A 5 -10.80 -5.59 -9.09
CA ASP A 5 -10.88 -6.81 -9.89
C ASP A 5 -10.50 -8.05 -9.07
N ALA A 6 -9.39 -7.96 -8.33
CA ALA A 6 -8.90 -9.06 -7.51
C ALA A 6 -8.13 -8.61 -6.27
N GLU A 7 -8.26 -9.37 -5.19
CA GLU A 7 -7.39 -9.23 -4.03
C GLU A 7 -6.04 -9.90 -4.33
N LEU A 8 -4.97 -9.11 -4.34
CA LEU A 8 -3.62 -9.57 -4.61
C LEU A 8 -2.73 -9.22 -3.43
N ALA A 9 -2.05 -10.21 -2.86
CA ALA A 9 -1.10 -9.93 -1.80
C ALA A 9 0.19 -9.33 -2.38
N LEU A 10 0.84 -8.42 -1.64
CA LEU A 10 2.12 -7.83 -2.07
C LEU A 10 3.17 -8.89 -2.47
N HIS A 11 3.18 -10.07 -1.86
CA HIS A 11 4.12 -11.15 -2.24
C HIS A 11 3.84 -11.79 -3.61
N GLN A 12 2.63 -11.63 -4.14
CA GLN A 12 2.23 -12.09 -5.47
C GLN A 12 2.44 -11.01 -6.53
N VAL A 13 2.80 -9.79 -6.14
CA VAL A 13 3.19 -8.73 -7.07
C VAL A 13 4.61 -9.03 -7.56
N THR A 14 4.68 -9.78 -8.66
CA THR A 14 5.91 -10.19 -9.33
C THR A 14 6.03 -9.55 -10.71
N PRO A 15 7.25 -9.41 -11.26
CA PRO A 15 7.43 -8.94 -12.64
C PRO A 15 6.68 -9.83 -13.65
N GLU A 16 6.60 -11.13 -13.42
CA GLU A 16 5.86 -12.07 -14.27
C GLU A 16 4.37 -11.73 -14.37
N LEU A 17 3.75 -11.29 -13.25
CA LEU A 17 2.37 -10.83 -13.28
C LEU A 17 2.23 -9.59 -14.17
N VAL A 18 3.16 -8.64 -14.08
CA VAL A 18 3.10 -7.41 -14.88
C VAL A 18 3.40 -7.68 -16.35
N GLU A 19 4.30 -8.61 -16.67
CA GLU A 19 4.49 -9.09 -18.03
C GLU A 19 3.22 -9.76 -18.57
N ALA A 20 2.55 -10.60 -17.78
CA ALA A 20 1.28 -11.22 -18.15
C ALA A 20 0.17 -10.18 -18.38
N LEU A 21 0.15 -9.12 -17.57
CA LEU A 21 -0.74 -7.97 -17.80
C LEU A 21 -0.36 -7.22 -19.08
N GLY A 22 0.93 -7.07 -19.37
CA GLY A 22 1.41 -6.53 -20.65
C GLY A 22 0.93 -7.32 -21.86
N LEU A 23 0.76 -8.64 -21.74
CA LEU A 23 0.16 -9.47 -22.80
C LEU A 23 -1.35 -9.20 -23.01
N LEU A 24 -2.03 -8.63 -22.01
CA LEU A 24 -3.42 -8.17 -22.12
C LEU A 24 -3.52 -6.77 -22.74
N ALA A 25 -2.39 -6.10 -22.98
CA ALA A 25 -2.39 -4.84 -23.71
C ALA A 25 -2.84 -5.08 -25.17
N PRO A 26 -3.54 -4.12 -25.79
CA PRO A 26 -3.68 -2.73 -25.38
C PRO A 26 -4.73 -2.50 -24.30
N PHE A 27 -4.36 -1.74 -23.25
CA PHE A 27 -5.32 -1.19 -22.32
C PHE A 27 -6.01 0.01 -22.97
N GLY A 28 -7.32 0.03 -22.91
CA GLY A 28 -8.15 1.03 -23.58
C GLY A 28 -9.53 1.11 -22.95
N MET A 29 -10.45 1.78 -23.64
CA MET A 29 -11.81 1.97 -23.13
C MET A 29 -12.58 0.64 -22.94
N ASP A 30 -12.20 -0.40 -23.70
CA ASP A 30 -12.79 -1.74 -23.68
C ASP A 30 -12.05 -2.72 -22.74
N ASN A 31 -10.80 -2.39 -22.36
CA ASN A 31 -9.97 -3.21 -21.48
C ASN A 31 -9.22 -2.30 -20.48
N PRO A 32 -9.86 -1.90 -19.37
CA PRO A 32 -9.22 -1.06 -18.37
C PRO A 32 -8.07 -1.79 -17.67
N GLN A 33 -7.15 -1.03 -17.08
CA GLN A 33 -6.11 -1.64 -16.24
C GLN A 33 -6.75 -2.31 -15.01
N PRO A 34 -6.40 -3.58 -14.71
CA PRO A 34 -6.97 -4.26 -13.58
C PRO A 34 -6.53 -3.61 -12.27
N VAL A 35 -7.51 -3.39 -11.39
CA VAL A 35 -7.28 -2.82 -10.06
C VAL A 35 -7.17 -3.96 -9.06
N PHE A 36 -6.04 -4.02 -8.37
CA PHE A 36 -5.79 -5.01 -7.34
C PHE A 36 -5.93 -4.38 -5.95
N ALA A 37 -6.29 -5.18 -4.94
CA ALA A 37 -6.25 -4.73 -3.55
C ALA A 37 -5.37 -5.62 -2.70
N THR A 38 -4.52 -5.02 -1.86
CA THR A 38 -3.86 -5.75 -0.76
C THR A 38 -4.41 -5.27 0.56
N ARG A 39 -4.78 -6.25 1.39
CA ARG A 39 -5.17 -6.01 2.78
C ARG A 39 -3.99 -6.15 3.74
N ALA A 40 -4.08 -5.43 4.85
CA ALA A 40 -3.11 -5.42 5.92
C ALA A 40 -1.67 -5.08 5.47
N VAL A 41 -1.50 -4.05 4.64
CA VAL A 41 -0.16 -3.54 4.31
C VAL A 41 0.34 -2.62 5.42
N ARG A 42 1.64 -2.66 5.71
CA ARG A 42 2.24 -1.80 6.73
C ARG A 42 2.99 -0.66 6.09
N LEU A 43 2.77 0.55 6.59
CA LEU A 43 3.52 1.72 6.14
C LEU A 43 4.96 1.66 6.68
N LEU A 44 5.96 1.49 5.81
CA LEU A 44 7.37 1.38 6.21
C LEU A 44 8.01 2.75 6.43
N GLU A 45 7.67 3.71 5.56
CA GLU A 45 8.19 5.07 5.60
C GLU A 45 7.02 6.07 5.67
N PRO A 46 7.19 7.23 6.33
CA PRO A 46 6.15 8.24 6.40
C PRO A 46 5.74 8.72 4.99
N PRO A 47 4.45 9.09 4.82
CA PRO A 47 3.93 9.58 3.54
C PRO A 47 4.74 10.78 3.04
N ARG A 48 5.30 10.70 1.83
CA ARG A 48 6.00 11.82 1.19
C ARG A 48 5.13 12.47 0.14
N ILE A 49 4.83 13.74 0.34
CA ILE A 49 4.10 14.54 -0.65
C ILE A 49 5.07 14.96 -1.75
N VAL A 50 4.74 14.60 -2.99
CA VAL A 50 5.52 14.90 -4.20
C VAL A 50 4.70 15.85 -5.06
N LYS A 51 5.31 16.98 -5.44
CA LYS A 51 4.68 18.04 -6.26
C LYS A 51 3.34 18.54 -5.69
N ASP A 52 3.19 18.54 -4.37
CA ASP A 52 2.03 19.07 -3.62
C ASP A 52 0.68 18.37 -3.89
N ARG A 53 0.61 17.44 -4.84
CA ARG A 53 -0.63 16.73 -5.22
C ARG A 53 -0.51 15.22 -5.19
N HIS A 54 0.68 14.68 -5.36
CA HIS A 54 0.89 13.23 -5.37
C HIS A 54 1.49 12.80 -4.06
N LEU A 55 1.16 11.60 -3.63
CA LEU A 55 1.65 11.00 -2.42
C LEU A 55 2.48 9.79 -2.80
N LYS A 56 3.74 9.74 -2.35
CA LYS A 56 4.56 8.54 -2.41
C LYS A 56 4.59 7.89 -1.04
N LEU A 57 4.20 6.62 -1.01
CA LEU A 57 4.20 5.77 0.16
C LEU A 57 5.15 4.60 -0.10
N LYS A 58 5.75 4.10 0.96
CA LYS A 58 6.50 2.85 0.91
C LYS A 58 5.81 1.83 1.78
N LEU A 59 5.31 0.79 1.13
CA LEU A 59 4.45 -0.20 1.75
C LEU A 59 5.21 -1.51 1.84
N GLY A 60 5.15 -2.11 3.02
CA GLY A 60 5.72 -3.40 3.31
C GLY A 60 4.61 -4.41 3.51
N SER A 61 4.82 -5.62 3.02
CA SER A 61 3.94 -6.71 3.39
C SER A 61 4.03 -6.98 4.90
N THR A 62 2.89 -6.97 5.59
CA THR A 62 2.80 -7.49 6.97
C THR A 62 2.79 -9.01 6.98
N ALA A 63 2.73 -9.66 5.80
CA ALA A 63 2.66 -11.11 5.66
C ALA A 63 3.72 -11.70 6.58
N ARG A 64 3.24 -12.30 7.66
CA ARG A 64 4.03 -13.09 8.55
C ARG A 64 4.54 -14.21 7.68
N ARG A 65 5.73 -14.05 7.09
CA ARG A 65 6.54 -15.23 6.82
C ARG A 65 6.67 -15.83 8.21
N ASP A 66 5.92 -16.90 8.43
CA ASP A 66 6.10 -17.83 9.53
C ASP A 66 7.55 -18.30 9.43
N ALA A 67 8.46 -17.46 9.89
CA ALA A 67 9.78 -17.88 10.25
C ALA A 67 9.52 -18.83 11.43
N PRO A 68 9.95 -20.10 11.34
CA PRO A 68 9.67 -21.09 12.38
C PRO A 68 10.18 -20.70 13.78
N ASP A 69 10.98 -19.63 13.86
CA ASP A 69 11.58 -19.08 15.07
C ASP A 69 10.81 -17.89 15.70
N GLY A 70 9.66 -17.48 15.14
CA GLY A 70 8.87 -16.36 15.71
C GLY A 70 9.55 -14.98 15.64
N ARG A 71 10.75 -14.89 15.03
CA ARG A 71 11.46 -13.64 14.75
C ARG A 71 10.83 -12.89 13.58
N PHE A 72 10.19 -11.76 13.87
CA PHE A 72 9.69 -10.80 12.89
C PHE A 72 10.87 -10.20 12.10
N SER A 73 11.25 -10.81 10.97
CA SER A 73 12.36 -10.33 10.13
C SER A 73 11.90 -9.24 9.18
N TRP A 74 11.86 -8.00 9.67
CA TRP A 74 11.63 -6.79 8.86
C TRP A 74 12.67 -6.61 7.73
N ARG A 75 13.79 -7.34 7.77
CA ARG A 75 14.86 -7.33 6.74
C ARG A 75 14.48 -8.04 5.44
N GLN A 76 13.41 -8.84 5.41
CA GLN A 76 12.94 -9.52 4.20
C GLN A 76 11.59 -9.00 3.70
N SER A 77 11.07 -7.92 4.29
CA SER A 77 9.87 -7.27 3.80
C SER A 77 10.19 -6.61 2.46
N VAL A 78 9.61 -7.14 1.38
CA VAL A 78 9.66 -6.51 0.06
C VAL A 78 8.95 -5.16 0.20
N ALA A 79 9.71 -4.08 0.01
CA ALA A 79 9.22 -2.72 0.10
C ALA A 79 8.77 -2.29 -1.29
N TYR A 80 7.47 -2.06 -1.46
CA TYR A 80 6.91 -1.57 -2.70
C TYR A 80 6.74 -0.06 -2.65
N GLN A 81 7.09 0.58 -3.76
CA GLN A 81 6.85 2.01 -3.94
C GLN A 81 5.47 2.20 -4.52
N ALA A 82 4.69 3.02 -3.84
CA ALA A 82 3.29 3.20 -4.13
C ALA A 82 2.98 4.69 -4.29
N THR A 83 2.42 5.08 -5.43
CA THR A 83 2.14 6.48 -5.77
C THR A 83 0.63 6.70 -5.85
N ALA A 84 0.09 7.58 -5.00
CA ALA A 84 -1.32 7.95 -5.02
C ALA A 84 -1.49 9.35 -5.63
N TRP A 85 -2.35 9.49 -6.63
CA TRP A 85 -2.62 10.76 -7.31
C TRP A 85 -3.74 11.53 -6.59
N ARG A 86 -3.55 12.82 -6.32
CA ARG A 86 -4.52 13.70 -5.61
C ARG A 86 -4.88 13.26 -4.19
N MET A 87 -4.09 12.39 -3.57
CA MET A 87 -4.34 11.89 -2.22
C MET A 87 -3.42 12.49 -1.15
N ALA A 88 -2.65 13.52 -1.50
CA ALA A 88 -1.75 14.21 -0.57
C ALA A 88 -2.51 14.82 0.62
N GLU A 89 -3.59 15.59 0.36
CA GLU A 89 -4.41 16.19 1.42
C GLU A 89 -5.08 15.13 2.30
N ARG A 90 -5.56 14.03 1.71
CA ARG A 90 -6.18 12.94 2.47
C ARG A 90 -5.19 12.26 3.41
N ALA A 91 -3.98 11.95 2.95
CA ALA A 91 -2.98 11.33 3.81
C ALA A 91 -2.51 12.25 4.95
N VAL A 92 -2.47 13.56 4.71
CA VAL A 92 -2.22 14.56 5.76
C VAL A 92 -3.40 14.63 6.74
N ALA A 93 -4.63 14.63 6.25
CA ALA A 93 -5.84 14.66 7.09
C ALA A 93 -5.94 13.41 7.99
N GLU A 94 -5.64 12.23 7.44
CA GLU A 94 -5.62 10.94 8.14
C GLU A 94 -4.41 10.79 9.08
N GLN A 95 -3.42 11.69 9.00
CA GLN A 95 -2.16 11.65 9.76
C GLN A 95 -1.53 10.25 9.74
N LEU A 96 -1.39 9.66 8.55
CA LEU A 96 -0.79 8.34 8.40
C LEU A 96 0.65 8.36 8.92
N VAL A 97 0.97 7.48 9.87
CA VAL A 97 2.33 7.34 10.40
C VAL A 97 2.94 6.00 10.01
N SER A 98 4.27 5.94 9.98
CA SER A 98 4.97 4.67 9.75
C SER A 98 4.57 3.67 10.83
N GLY A 99 4.24 2.45 10.41
CA GLY A 99 3.76 1.37 11.26
C GLY A 99 2.24 1.17 11.27
N ASP A 100 1.47 2.11 10.71
CA ASP A 100 0.04 1.91 10.48
C ASP A 100 -0.23 0.77 9.49
N VAL A 101 -1.36 0.10 9.70
CA VAL A 101 -1.87 -0.95 8.83
C VAL A 101 -3.00 -0.37 7.98
N LEU A 102 -2.88 -0.54 6.67
CA LEU A 102 -3.78 0.03 5.68
C LEU A 102 -4.24 -1.09 4.75
N ASP A 103 -5.46 -0.97 4.25
CA ASP A 103 -5.96 -1.72 3.11
C ASP A 103 -5.82 -0.81 1.89
N ILE A 104 -5.12 -1.25 0.86
CA ILE A 104 -4.79 -0.42 -0.31
C ILE A 104 -5.40 -1.04 -1.57
N ALA A 105 -5.91 -0.20 -2.45
CA ALA A 105 -6.30 -0.55 -3.81
C ALA A 105 -5.35 0.15 -4.79
N TYR A 106 -4.72 -0.62 -5.66
CA TYR A 106 -3.68 -0.15 -6.56
C TYR A 106 -3.69 -0.89 -7.89
N THR A 107 -3.23 -0.22 -8.94
CA THR A 107 -2.84 -0.87 -10.19
C THR A 107 -1.35 -1.17 -10.15
N VAL A 108 -0.97 -2.31 -10.71
CA VAL A 108 0.45 -2.69 -10.87
C VAL A 108 0.93 -2.20 -12.22
N GLY A 109 2.11 -1.59 -12.25
CA GLY A 109 2.77 -1.15 -13.47
C GLY A 109 4.23 -1.55 -13.47
N GLN A 110 4.83 -1.54 -14.67
CA GLN A 110 6.28 -1.67 -14.84
C GLN A 110 6.87 -0.30 -15.11
N ASN A 111 7.84 0.09 -14.29
CA ASN A 111 8.64 1.27 -14.54
C ASN A 111 9.94 0.86 -15.25
N GLU A 112 10.20 1.42 -16.42
CA GLU A 112 11.39 1.14 -17.25
C GLU A 112 12.60 2.01 -16.86
N HIS A 113 12.62 2.58 -15.65
CA HIS A 113 13.67 3.50 -15.24
C HIS A 113 15.01 2.76 -14.98
N PRO A 114 16.17 3.27 -15.43
CA PRO A 114 17.45 2.58 -15.26
C PRO A 114 17.89 2.42 -13.78
N ASP A 115 17.67 3.43 -12.93
CA ASP A 115 18.03 3.38 -11.49
C ASP A 115 16.95 2.81 -10.55
N PHE A 116 15.67 2.95 -10.91
CA PHE A 116 14.51 2.57 -10.07
C PHE A 116 13.48 1.78 -10.87
N GLY A 117 13.98 1.02 -11.86
CA GLY A 117 13.15 0.16 -12.68
C GLY A 117 12.56 -0.97 -11.87
N GLY A 118 11.47 -1.54 -12.37
CA GLY A 118 10.76 -2.63 -11.72
C GLY A 118 9.31 -2.29 -11.43
N LEU A 119 8.76 -2.90 -10.39
CA LEU A 119 7.34 -2.83 -10.05
C LEU A 119 6.99 -1.50 -9.39
N GLU A 120 6.12 -0.72 -10.03
CA GLU A 120 5.52 0.47 -9.45
C GLU A 120 4.04 0.19 -9.14
N LEU A 121 3.60 0.56 -7.94
CA LEU A 121 2.20 0.50 -7.56
C LEU A 121 1.59 1.89 -7.69
N THR A 122 0.47 2.02 -8.39
CA THR A 122 -0.30 3.26 -8.40
C THR A 122 -1.52 3.08 -7.53
N LEU A 123 -1.57 3.77 -6.38
CA LEU A 123 -2.73 3.73 -5.50
C LEU A 123 -3.92 4.44 -6.17
N CYS A 124 -5.00 3.67 -6.31
CA CYS A 124 -6.32 4.18 -6.63
C CYS A 124 -7.02 4.66 -5.36
N ASP A 125 -6.88 3.93 -4.25
CA ASP A 125 -7.46 4.29 -2.95
C ASP A 125 -6.79 3.57 -1.78
N PHE A 126 -7.05 4.04 -0.57
CA PHE A 126 -6.60 3.42 0.66
C PHE A 126 -7.61 3.64 1.79
N GLU A 127 -7.71 2.63 2.65
CA GLU A 127 -8.49 2.66 3.87
C GLU A 127 -7.58 2.30 5.04
N ARG A 128 -7.60 3.12 6.11
CA ARG A 128 -6.87 2.80 7.33
C ARG A 128 -7.58 1.67 8.04
N GLN A 129 -6.88 0.55 8.21
CA GLN A 129 -7.43 -0.54 8.98
C GLN A 129 -7.35 -0.17 10.47
N ALA A 130 -8.48 0.31 11.00
CA ALA A 130 -8.64 0.59 12.41
C ALA A 130 -8.66 -0.72 13.20
N ASN A 131 -7.50 -1.33 13.39
CA ASN A 131 -7.34 -2.29 14.46
C ASN A 131 -7.43 -1.52 15.78
N ALA A 132 -8.64 -1.26 16.26
CA ALA A 132 -8.88 -0.75 17.59
C ALA A 132 -8.46 -1.86 18.61
N PRO A 133 -7.92 -1.49 19.78
CA PRO A 133 -8.64 -0.63 20.69
C PRO A 133 -7.99 0.75 20.82
N THR A 134 -8.80 1.78 20.58
CA THR A 134 -8.65 3.07 21.23
C THR A 134 -8.37 2.82 22.72
N PRO A 135 -7.21 3.21 23.29
CA PRO A 135 -7.14 3.28 24.74
C PRO A 135 -8.23 4.27 25.18
N PRO A 136 -9.07 3.93 26.17
CA PRO A 136 -10.06 4.88 26.66
C PRO A 136 -9.32 6.18 27.03
N PRO A 137 -9.94 7.37 26.82
CA PRO A 137 -9.35 8.60 27.31
C PRO A 137 -9.02 8.36 28.78
N ARG A 138 -7.75 8.53 29.17
CA ARG A 138 -7.38 8.48 30.58
C ARG A 138 -8.15 9.60 31.25
N SER A 139 -9.28 9.26 31.87
CA SER A 139 -9.98 10.14 32.79
C SER A 139 -9.00 10.48 33.90
N ARG A 140 -8.45 11.69 33.76
CA ARG A 140 -7.68 12.39 34.77
C ARG A 140 -8.62 12.62 35.97
N ALA A 141 -8.16 12.14 37.12
CA ALA A 141 -8.50 12.62 38.46
C ALA A 141 -9.98 12.54 38.86
N GLU A 142 -10.25 11.72 39.88
CA GLU A 142 -10.95 12.25 41.04
C GLU A 142 -10.42 11.56 42.29
N SER A 143 -9.80 12.39 43.13
CA SER A 143 -9.40 12.09 44.50
C SER A 143 -10.64 12.11 45.38
N ALA A 144 -10.81 11.10 46.24
CA ALA A 144 -11.50 11.22 47.53
C ALA A 144 -11.15 10.03 48.41
#